data_AF-A0A1F3GHA3-F1
#
_entry.id   AF-A0A1F3GHA3-F1
#
_cell.length_a   1.000
_cell.length_b   1.000
_cell.length_c   1.000
_cell.angle_alpha   90.00
_cell.angle_beta   90.00
_cell.angle_gamma   90.00
#
_symmetry.space_group_name_H-M   'P 1'
#
loop_
_entity.id
_entity.type
_entity.pdbx_description
1 polymer ?
#
loop_
_entity_poly.entity_id
_entity_poly.type
_entity_poly.pdbx_seq_one_letter_code
_entity_poly.pdbx_strand_id
1 'polypeptide(L)'
;MLSNTTDIFNKHLIQSLVKQDFPIGLANGKMGICIYLYITGRVESNEEYLSLADKLLDEITNHISGLPVDVENGLGGIGLGVNFLAKSNYIKGNLNLILEDIDNVIFKNLSYTKFVEKIDVLSLIQILYYLYIRLKAQRKNSENELLLKELIISTINHIYEKIDLEFFEEYLFYSINYPLPQLLYVFSEIYSLEFYNYRLIKIIEELEHKILSVLPLLNSNKLYLLWGLDSLQRRIQNKNWEKQIKVIKDQINLDMIFDNELKDKNIFFNEGVTSIYFFINSLKDYFSPEYLYVYNTKILKKIESSTVWTLVPKEPQYVNSYLGLYGGLCGPALVLNLTHNNM
;
A
#
# COMPACT_ATOMS: atom_id res chain seq x y z
N MET A 1 -22.15 2.79 15.74
CA MET A 1 -23.07 2.66 14.59
C MET A 1 -22.38 3.33 13.43
N LEU A 2 -22.13 2.58 12.35
CA LEU A 2 -21.56 3.14 11.13
C LEU A 2 -22.37 4.35 10.65
N SER A 3 -21.69 5.31 10.02
CA SER A 3 -22.40 6.37 9.32
C SER A 3 -23.39 5.73 8.32
N ASN A 4 -24.61 6.28 8.18
CA ASN A 4 -25.62 5.82 7.20
C ASN A 4 -25.03 5.61 5.78
N THR A 5 -23.97 6.35 5.46
CA THR A 5 -23.21 6.27 4.22
C THR A 5 -22.56 4.91 3.96
N THR A 6 -21.83 4.35 4.93
CA THR A 6 -21.11 3.08 4.77
C THR A 6 -22.06 1.90 4.66
N ASP A 7 -23.23 1.95 5.32
CA ASP A 7 -24.28 0.94 5.18
C ASP A 7 -24.88 0.92 3.76
N ILE A 8 -25.13 2.10 3.19
CA ILE A 8 -25.60 2.25 1.80
C ILE A 8 -24.56 1.71 0.84
N PHE A 9 -23.28 2.05 1.06
CA PHE A 9 -22.17 1.53 0.26
C PHE A 9 -22.06 0.01 0.34
N ASN A 10 -22.08 -0.58 1.52
CA ASN A 10 -21.95 -2.04 1.69
C ASN A 10 -23.08 -2.79 0.98
N LYS A 11 -24.32 -2.30 1.07
CA LYS A 11 -25.45 -2.87 0.32
C LYS A 11 -25.22 -2.82 -1.18
N HIS A 12 -24.71 -1.70 -1.69
CA HIS A 12 -24.40 -1.56 -3.11
C HIS A 12 -23.25 -2.49 -3.54
N LEU A 13 -22.15 -2.54 -2.77
CA LEU A 13 -21.01 -3.42 -3.01
C LEU A 13 -21.43 -4.89 -3.17
N ILE A 14 -22.24 -5.40 -2.23
CA ILE A 14 -22.72 -6.79 -2.26
C ILE A 14 -23.58 -7.05 -3.49
N GLN A 15 -24.47 -6.11 -3.85
CA GLN A 15 -25.29 -6.25 -5.05
C GLN A 15 -24.45 -6.23 -6.33
N SER A 16 -23.39 -5.42 -6.37
CA SER A 16 -22.51 -5.32 -7.53
C SER A 16 -21.65 -6.56 -7.73
N LEU A 17 -21.13 -7.15 -6.64
CA LEU A 17 -20.38 -8.41 -6.66
C LEU A 17 -21.17 -9.58 -7.28
N VAL A 18 -22.50 -9.57 -7.15
CA VAL A 18 -23.37 -10.61 -7.74
C VAL A 18 -23.64 -10.35 -9.23
N LYS A 19 -23.62 -9.09 -9.67
CA LYS A 19 -24.10 -8.67 -10.99
C LYS A 19 -22.99 -8.52 -12.03
N GLN A 20 -21.75 -8.34 -11.60
CA GLN A 20 -20.64 -7.98 -12.48
C GLN A 20 -19.39 -8.74 -12.10
N ASP A 21 -18.56 -9.00 -13.11
CA ASP A 21 -17.23 -9.53 -12.87
C ASP A 21 -16.26 -8.40 -12.54
N PHE A 22 -15.37 -8.67 -11.59
CA PHE A 22 -14.36 -7.71 -11.11
C PHE A 22 -12.97 -8.26 -11.39
N PRO A 23 -11.98 -7.39 -11.67
CA PRO A 23 -10.58 -7.79 -11.67
C PRO A 23 -10.21 -8.49 -10.36
N ILE A 24 -9.24 -9.41 -10.40
CA ILE A 24 -8.91 -10.24 -9.23
C ILE A 24 -7.94 -9.54 -8.27
N GLY A 25 -7.14 -8.59 -8.79
CA GLY A 25 -6.03 -7.94 -8.09
C GLY A 25 -6.38 -7.19 -6.79
N LEU A 26 -5.33 -6.72 -6.11
CA LEU A 26 -5.43 -6.10 -4.79
C LEU A 26 -5.98 -4.66 -4.84
N ALA A 27 -5.49 -3.85 -5.78
CA ALA A 27 -5.76 -2.42 -5.78
C ALA A 27 -7.23 -2.12 -6.07
N ASN A 28 -7.72 -2.58 -7.22
CA ASN A 28 -9.07 -2.30 -7.70
C ASN A 28 -9.92 -3.55 -7.92
N GLY A 29 -9.51 -4.68 -7.35
CA GLY A 29 -10.13 -5.98 -7.60
C GLY A 29 -10.64 -6.71 -6.36
N LYS A 30 -11.05 -7.97 -6.59
CA LYS A 30 -11.67 -8.86 -5.61
C LYS A 30 -10.81 -9.08 -4.38
N MET A 31 -9.48 -9.14 -4.49
CA MET A 31 -8.61 -9.31 -3.32
C MET A 31 -8.70 -8.11 -2.37
N GLY A 32 -8.75 -6.88 -2.88
CA GLY A 32 -8.95 -5.69 -2.04
C GLY A 32 -10.31 -5.67 -1.35
N ILE A 33 -11.36 -6.06 -2.08
CA ILE A 33 -12.73 -6.18 -1.55
C ILE A 33 -12.83 -7.31 -0.50
N CYS A 34 -12.19 -8.44 -0.75
CA CYS A 34 -12.10 -9.57 0.18
C CYS A 34 -11.48 -9.15 1.51
N ILE A 35 -10.36 -8.40 1.48
CA ILE A 35 -9.74 -7.82 2.69
C ILE A 35 -10.72 -6.89 3.42
N TYR A 36 -11.38 -6.00 2.68
CA TYR A 36 -12.36 -5.07 3.24
C TYR A 36 -13.50 -5.80 3.97
N LEU A 37 -14.06 -6.85 3.34
CA LEU A 37 -15.16 -7.63 3.91
C LEU A 37 -14.73 -8.44 5.13
N TYR A 38 -13.54 -9.06 5.12
CA TYR A 38 -13.01 -9.73 6.31
C TYR A 38 -12.84 -8.76 7.49
N ILE A 39 -12.26 -7.58 7.25
CA ILE A 39 -12.07 -6.59 8.31
C ILE A 39 -13.41 -6.08 8.84
N THR A 40 -14.29 -5.64 7.93
CA THR A 40 -15.60 -5.10 8.28
C THR A 40 -16.47 -6.15 8.96
N GLY A 41 -16.51 -7.39 8.46
CA GLY A 41 -17.24 -8.49 9.05
C GLY A 41 -16.79 -8.80 10.49
N ARG A 42 -15.48 -8.76 10.77
CA ARG A 42 -14.98 -8.93 12.15
C ARG A 42 -15.34 -7.75 13.05
N VAL A 43 -15.14 -6.52 12.55
CA VAL A 43 -15.43 -5.27 13.26
C VAL A 43 -16.90 -5.18 13.67
N GLU A 44 -17.81 -5.62 12.81
CA GLU A 44 -19.26 -5.57 13.02
C GLU A 44 -19.85 -6.87 13.59
N SER A 45 -19.03 -7.92 13.76
CA SER A 45 -19.52 -9.28 14.06
C SER A 45 -20.59 -9.76 13.06
N ASN A 46 -20.36 -9.49 11.77
CA ASN A 46 -21.26 -9.80 10.67
C ASN A 46 -20.79 -11.04 9.89
N GLU A 47 -21.41 -12.18 10.17
CA GLU A 47 -21.12 -13.47 9.55
C GLU A 47 -21.43 -13.52 8.03
N GLU A 48 -22.36 -12.69 7.54
CA GLU A 48 -22.64 -12.60 6.10
C GLU A 48 -21.43 -12.05 5.35
N TYR A 49 -20.78 -11.02 5.90
CA TYR A 49 -19.58 -10.43 5.29
C TYR A 49 -18.40 -11.39 5.32
N LEU A 50 -18.22 -12.14 6.42
CA LEU A 50 -17.19 -13.17 6.53
C LEU A 50 -17.42 -14.30 5.51
N SER A 51 -18.65 -14.81 5.40
CA SER A 51 -18.99 -15.84 4.43
C SER A 51 -18.82 -15.37 2.98
N LEU A 52 -19.13 -14.11 2.68
CA LEU A 52 -18.89 -13.54 1.36
C LEU A 52 -17.39 -13.39 1.08
N ALA A 53 -16.60 -12.97 2.07
CA ALA A 53 -15.15 -12.87 1.95
C ALA A 53 -14.49 -14.23 1.68
N ASP A 54 -14.93 -15.30 2.36
CA ASP A 54 -14.49 -16.68 2.10
C ASP A 54 -14.76 -17.09 0.64
N LYS A 55 -15.98 -16.86 0.15
CA LYS A 55 -16.34 -17.17 -1.25
C LYS A 55 -15.50 -16.40 -2.26
N LEU A 56 -15.24 -15.12 -1.99
CA LEU A 56 -14.36 -14.31 -2.85
C LEU A 56 -12.93 -14.83 -2.83
N LEU A 57 -12.43 -15.27 -1.67
CA LEU A 57 -11.09 -15.84 -1.57
C LEU A 57 -10.97 -17.15 -2.38
N ASP A 58 -11.96 -18.03 -2.29
CA ASP A 58 -12.03 -19.24 -3.10
C ASP A 58 -12.03 -18.89 -4.60
N GLU A 59 -12.82 -17.89 -5.01
CA GLU A 59 -12.85 -17.43 -6.39
C GLU A 59 -11.48 -16.88 -6.85
N ILE A 60 -10.84 -16.05 -6.03
CA ILE A 60 -9.51 -15.48 -6.33
C ILE A 60 -8.49 -16.60 -6.53
N THR A 61 -8.43 -17.56 -5.61
CA THR A 61 -7.44 -18.66 -5.66
C THR A 61 -7.64 -19.56 -6.87
N ASN A 62 -8.88 -19.76 -7.33
CA ASN A 62 -9.18 -20.54 -8.53
C ASN A 62 -8.81 -19.83 -9.86
N HIS A 63 -8.56 -18.51 -9.85
CA HIS A 63 -8.35 -17.72 -11.06
C HIS A 63 -7.00 -16.97 -11.10
N ILE A 64 -5.99 -17.45 -10.38
CA ILE A 64 -4.65 -16.82 -10.35
C ILE A 64 -3.84 -17.05 -11.65
N SER A 65 -4.21 -18.01 -12.48
CA SER A 65 -3.44 -18.40 -13.66
C SER A 65 -3.37 -17.27 -14.70
N GLY A 66 -2.16 -16.93 -15.15
CA GLY A 66 -1.94 -15.95 -16.23
C GLY A 66 -1.98 -14.48 -15.81
N LEU A 67 -2.12 -14.20 -14.50
CA LEU A 67 -2.04 -12.84 -13.97
C LEU A 67 -0.62 -12.26 -14.05
N PRO A 68 -0.47 -10.93 -14.17
CA PRO A 68 0.83 -10.28 -14.08
C PRO A 68 1.42 -10.42 -12.67
N VAL A 69 2.71 -10.14 -12.51
CA VAL A 69 3.42 -10.30 -11.22
C VAL A 69 3.37 -9.07 -10.31
N ASP A 70 2.82 -7.95 -10.79
CA ASP A 70 2.73 -6.70 -10.04
C ASP A 70 1.80 -6.81 -8.81
N VAL A 71 1.85 -5.79 -7.95
CA VAL A 71 1.08 -5.76 -6.72
C VAL A 71 -0.33 -5.21 -6.92
N GLU A 72 -0.54 -4.27 -7.82
CA GLU A 72 -1.85 -3.63 -7.97
C GLU A 72 -2.89 -4.58 -8.56
N ASN A 73 -2.52 -5.27 -9.64
CA ASN A 73 -3.42 -6.06 -10.46
C ASN A 73 -3.08 -7.56 -10.45
N GLY A 74 -1.91 -7.92 -9.92
CA GLY A 74 -1.30 -9.22 -10.13
C GLY A 74 -1.08 -10.09 -8.89
N LEU A 75 -0.24 -11.10 -9.10
CA LEU A 75 0.09 -12.15 -8.14
C LEU A 75 0.77 -11.62 -6.88
N GLY A 76 1.59 -10.57 -6.98
CA GLY A 76 2.25 -9.96 -5.83
C GLY A 76 1.21 -9.41 -4.83
N GLY A 77 0.15 -8.79 -5.34
CA GLY A 77 -0.93 -8.23 -4.53
C GLY A 77 -1.78 -9.29 -3.87
N ILE A 78 -2.14 -10.33 -4.62
CA ILE A 78 -2.85 -11.50 -4.11
C ILE A 78 -2.04 -12.17 -3.00
N GLY A 79 -0.74 -12.39 -3.24
CA GLY A 79 0.16 -12.99 -2.25
C GLY A 79 0.30 -12.15 -0.98
N LEU A 80 0.43 -10.82 -1.11
CA LEU A 80 0.40 -9.90 0.03
C LEU A 80 -0.93 -9.96 0.79
N GLY A 81 -2.05 -9.99 0.07
CA GLY A 81 -3.39 -10.10 0.63
C GLY A 81 -3.60 -11.37 1.43
N VAL A 82 -3.26 -12.53 0.87
CA VAL A 82 -3.31 -13.83 1.55
C VAL A 82 -2.42 -13.85 2.79
N ASN A 83 -1.18 -13.35 2.69
CA ASN A 83 -0.30 -13.23 3.85
C ASN A 83 -0.91 -12.33 4.94
N PHE A 84 -1.51 -11.20 4.57
CA PHE A 84 -2.21 -10.32 5.51
C PHE A 84 -3.37 -11.05 6.20
N LEU A 85 -4.20 -11.77 5.45
CA LEU A 85 -5.33 -12.52 5.98
C LEU A 85 -4.89 -13.58 6.97
N ALA A 86 -3.82 -14.32 6.66
CA ALA A 86 -3.27 -15.34 7.55
C ALA A 86 -2.67 -14.74 8.83
N LYS A 87 -1.85 -13.68 8.71
CA LYS A 87 -1.27 -12.99 9.88
C LYS A 87 -2.33 -12.36 10.78
N SER A 88 -3.47 -11.98 10.20
CA SER A 88 -4.60 -11.41 10.93
C SER A 88 -5.59 -12.49 11.41
N ASN A 89 -5.24 -13.77 11.33
CA ASN A 89 -6.07 -14.92 11.73
C ASN A 89 -7.46 -14.96 11.06
N TYR A 90 -7.61 -14.43 9.85
CA TYR A 90 -8.83 -14.63 9.04
C TYR A 90 -8.83 -16.01 8.39
N ILE A 91 -7.65 -16.47 7.96
CA ILE A 91 -7.46 -17.79 7.34
C ILE A 91 -6.40 -18.59 8.07
N LYS A 92 -6.44 -19.91 7.92
CA LYS A 92 -5.48 -20.85 8.50
C LYS A 92 -4.79 -21.65 7.40
N GLY A 93 -3.53 -22.01 7.64
CA GLY A 93 -2.78 -22.91 6.77
C GLY A 93 -1.31 -22.53 6.69
N ASN A 94 -0.53 -23.37 6.01
CA ASN A 94 0.89 -23.10 5.80
C ASN A 94 1.06 -22.13 4.63
N LEU A 95 1.51 -20.90 4.93
CA LEU A 95 1.71 -19.85 3.92
C LEU A 95 2.71 -20.25 2.82
N ASN A 96 3.69 -21.10 3.12
CA ASN A 96 4.62 -21.57 2.09
C ASN A 96 3.91 -22.48 1.07
N LEU A 97 2.95 -23.29 1.50
CA LEU A 97 2.16 -24.13 0.60
C LEU A 97 1.11 -23.31 -0.15
N ILE A 98 0.40 -22.42 0.55
CA ILE A 98 -0.67 -21.62 -0.06
C ILE A 98 -0.14 -20.72 -1.17
N LEU A 99 1.08 -20.19 -1.01
CA LEU A 99 1.65 -19.22 -1.93
C LEU A 99 2.73 -19.80 -2.86
N GLU A 100 2.89 -21.12 -2.90
CA GLU A 100 3.92 -21.79 -3.70
C GLU A 100 3.81 -21.47 -5.18
N ASP A 101 2.61 -21.58 -5.75
CA ASP A 101 2.37 -21.29 -7.18
C ASP A 101 2.65 -19.82 -7.52
N ILE A 102 2.27 -18.91 -6.63
CA ILE A 102 2.54 -17.47 -6.75
C ILE A 102 4.05 -17.22 -6.74
N ASP A 103 4.78 -17.82 -5.79
CA ASP A 103 6.23 -17.68 -5.69
C ASP A 103 6.95 -18.21 -6.92
N ASN A 104 6.53 -19.37 -7.41
CA ASN A 104 7.15 -19.99 -8.58
C ASN A 104 7.02 -19.09 -9.82
N VAL A 105 5.87 -18.45 -10.02
CA VAL A 105 5.67 -17.51 -11.13
C VAL A 105 6.48 -16.22 -10.93
N ILE A 106 6.50 -15.66 -9.73
CA ILE A 106 7.31 -14.45 -9.44
C ILE A 106 8.80 -14.76 -9.62
N PHE A 107 9.28 -15.87 -9.06
CA PHE A 107 10.66 -16.34 -9.21
C PHE A 107 11.05 -16.45 -10.68
N LYS A 108 10.19 -17.09 -11.49
CA LYS A 108 10.40 -17.20 -12.93
C LYS A 108 10.52 -15.82 -13.59
N ASN A 109 9.60 -14.90 -13.33
CA ASN A 109 9.62 -13.59 -13.98
C ASN A 109 10.83 -12.74 -13.57
N LEU A 110 11.29 -12.85 -12.33
CA LEU A 110 12.46 -12.11 -11.83
C LEU A 110 13.80 -12.74 -12.24
N SER A 111 13.85 -14.05 -12.46
CA SER A 111 15.10 -14.76 -12.80
C SER A 111 15.47 -14.67 -14.29
N TYR A 112 14.51 -14.36 -15.17
CA TYR A 112 14.77 -14.22 -16.60
C TYR A 112 14.79 -12.75 -17.01
N THR A 113 15.96 -12.26 -17.44
CA THR A 113 16.20 -10.87 -17.87
C THR A 113 15.11 -10.33 -18.82
N LYS A 114 14.71 -11.13 -19.81
CA LYS A 114 13.66 -10.77 -20.79
C LYS A 114 12.30 -10.41 -20.15
N PHE A 115 11.98 -10.95 -18.99
CA PHE A 115 10.71 -10.68 -18.29
C PHE A 115 10.86 -9.51 -17.34
N VAL A 116 11.89 -9.51 -16.48
CA VAL A 116 12.11 -8.45 -15.49
C VAL A 116 12.36 -7.07 -16.12
N GLU A 117 12.99 -7.01 -17.30
CA GLU A 117 13.19 -5.75 -18.03
C GLU A 117 11.87 -5.05 -18.38
N LYS A 118 10.78 -5.81 -18.56
CA LYS A 118 9.45 -5.28 -18.90
C LYS A 118 8.67 -4.78 -17.69
N ILE A 119 9.11 -5.09 -16.48
CA ILE A 119 8.48 -4.63 -15.26
C ILE A 119 8.97 -3.20 -14.99
N ASP A 120 8.04 -2.29 -14.74
CA ASP A 120 8.38 -0.91 -14.39
C ASP A 120 9.01 -0.83 -12.99
N VAL A 121 9.70 0.28 -12.71
CA VAL A 121 10.46 0.45 -11.46
C VAL A 121 9.56 0.45 -10.22
N LEU A 122 8.35 1.00 -10.31
CA LEU A 122 7.41 1.05 -9.20
C LEU A 122 6.89 -0.36 -8.87
N SER A 123 6.49 -1.12 -9.88
CA SER A 123 6.11 -2.53 -9.72
C SER A 123 7.25 -3.36 -9.12
N LEU A 124 8.51 -3.14 -9.54
CA LEU A 124 9.66 -3.83 -8.94
C LEU A 124 9.86 -3.48 -7.46
N ILE A 125 9.68 -2.22 -7.07
CA ILE A 125 9.74 -1.80 -5.65
C ILE A 125 8.66 -2.53 -4.83
N GLN A 126 7.45 -2.63 -5.35
CA GLN A 126 6.34 -3.30 -4.69
C GLN A 126 6.55 -4.82 -4.61
N ILE A 127 7.10 -5.43 -5.67
CA ILE A 127 7.50 -6.85 -5.66
C ILE A 127 8.64 -7.08 -4.66
N LEU A 128 9.61 -6.17 -4.55
CA LEU A 128 10.67 -6.26 -3.54
C LEU A 128 10.08 -6.26 -2.11
N TYR A 129 9.02 -5.49 -1.85
CA TYR A 129 8.29 -5.56 -0.59
C TYR A 129 7.60 -6.91 -0.38
N TYR A 130 7.02 -7.51 -1.43
CA TYR A 130 6.51 -8.88 -1.38
C TYR A 130 7.60 -9.87 -0.98
N LEU A 131 8.77 -9.83 -1.64
CA LEU A 131 9.90 -10.71 -1.32
C LEU A 131 10.39 -10.54 0.12
N TYR A 132 10.45 -9.30 0.62
CA TYR A 132 10.75 -8.99 2.03
C TYR A 132 9.81 -9.73 2.98
N ILE A 133 8.50 -9.64 2.75
CA ILE A 133 7.49 -10.30 3.58
C ILE A 133 7.66 -11.81 3.53
N ARG A 134 7.93 -12.38 2.34
CA ARG A 134 8.15 -13.82 2.17
C ARG A 134 9.42 -14.30 2.86
N LEU A 135 10.51 -13.53 2.81
CA LEU A 135 11.76 -13.91 3.48
C LEU A 135 11.57 -13.95 5.00
N LYS A 136 10.87 -12.98 5.60
CA LYS A 136 10.60 -12.98 7.05
C LYS A 136 9.79 -14.17 7.53
N ALA A 137 9.00 -14.78 6.65
CA ALA A 137 8.22 -15.97 6.96
C ALA A 137 9.04 -17.27 6.86
N GLN A 138 10.25 -17.24 6.28
CA GLN A 138 11.05 -18.45 6.09
C GLN A 138 11.79 -18.88 7.35
N ARG A 139 12.02 -20.19 7.43
CA ARG A 139 12.92 -20.78 8.43
C ARG A 139 14.37 -20.43 8.08
N LYS A 140 15.14 -20.03 9.10
CA LYS A 140 16.59 -19.80 8.98
C LYS A 140 17.33 -21.03 8.43
N ASN A 141 18.28 -20.79 7.54
CA ASN A 141 19.10 -21.74 6.79
C ASN A 141 18.31 -22.71 5.91
N SER A 142 17.11 -22.32 5.44
CA SER A 142 16.36 -23.12 4.45
C SER A 142 16.77 -22.77 3.02
N GLU A 143 16.57 -23.70 2.08
CA GLU A 143 16.79 -23.44 0.65
C GLU A 143 15.94 -22.27 0.15
N ASN A 144 14.68 -22.19 0.60
CA ASN A 144 13.78 -21.07 0.29
C ASN A 144 14.32 -19.72 0.76
N GLU A 145 14.98 -19.66 1.92
CA GLU A 145 15.62 -18.44 2.39
C GLU A 145 16.74 -17.99 1.45
N LEU A 146 17.59 -18.93 1.00
CA LEU A 146 18.68 -18.64 0.07
C LEU A 146 18.15 -18.14 -1.28
N LEU A 147 17.15 -18.83 -1.85
CA LEU A 147 16.52 -18.44 -3.11
C LEU A 147 15.89 -17.04 -3.04
N LEU A 148 15.17 -16.74 -1.96
CA LEU A 148 14.56 -15.42 -1.78
C LEU A 148 15.61 -14.32 -1.59
N LYS A 149 16.74 -14.59 -0.91
CA LYS A 149 17.84 -13.63 -0.80
C LYS A 149 18.44 -13.29 -2.16
N GLU A 150 18.68 -14.30 -3.01
CA GLU A 150 19.20 -14.08 -4.37
C GLU A 150 18.21 -13.28 -5.24
N LEU A 151 16.91 -13.59 -5.15
CA LEU A 151 15.88 -12.80 -5.83
C LEU A 151 15.85 -11.34 -5.35
N ILE A 152 15.96 -11.10 -4.04
CA ILE A 152 16.01 -9.74 -3.48
C ILE A 152 17.23 -8.99 -4.03
N ILE A 153 18.40 -9.61 -4.04
CA ILE A 153 19.64 -9.01 -4.57
C ILE A 153 19.45 -8.64 -6.04
N SER A 154 18.96 -9.57 -6.85
CA SER A 154 18.70 -9.34 -8.28
C SER A 154 17.69 -8.20 -8.49
N THR A 155 16.59 -8.21 -7.74
CA THR A 155 15.53 -7.18 -7.83
C THR A 155 16.06 -5.79 -7.46
N ILE A 156 16.89 -5.68 -6.41
CA ILE A 156 17.53 -4.41 -6.02
C ILE A 156 18.43 -3.88 -7.15
N ASN A 157 19.22 -4.75 -7.79
CA ASN A 157 20.07 -4.34 -8.91
C ASN A 157 19.23 -3.83 -10.09
N HIS A 158 18.15 -4.53 -10.45
CA HIS A 158 17.26 -4.09 -11.53
C HIS A 158 16.50 -2.79 -11.22
N ILE A 159 16.11 -2.58 -9.96
CA ILE A 159 15.57 -1.29 -9.53
C ILE A 159 16.63 -0.20 -9.73
N TYR A 160 17.86 -0.42 -9.24
CA TYR A 160 18.95 0.53 -9.35
C TYR A 160 19.28 0.89 -10.81
N GLU A 161 19.30 -0.09 -11.71
CA GLU A 161 19.51 0.12 -13.15
C GLU A 161 18.42 0.97 -13.82
N LYS A 162 17.21 0.99 -13.26
CA LYS A 162 16.04 1.72 -13.78
C LYS A 162 15.85 3.10 -13.15
N ILE A 163 16.64 3.48 -12.14
CA ILE A 163 16.55 4.81 -11.53
C ILE A 163 17.18 5.83 -12.49
N ASP A 164 16.36 6.77 -12.95
CA ASP A 164 16.76 7.89 -13.79
C ASP A 164 16.41 9.24 -13.13
N LEU A 165 16.45 10.33 -13.89
CA LEU A 165 16.11 11.66 -13.36
C LEU A 165 14.61 11.80 -13.06
N GLU A 166 13.76 11.21 -13.89
CA GLU A 166 12.29 11.27 -13.77
C GLU A 166 11.81 10.56 -12.50
N PHE A 167 12.52 9.52 -12.04
CA PHE A 167 12.26 8.82 -10.78
C PHE A 167 12.12 9.75 -9.56
N PHE A 168 12.84 10.88 -9.56
CA PHE A 168 12.85 11.83 -8.44
C PHE A 168 11.83 12.96 -8.59
N GLU A 169 11.22 13.10 -9.77
CA GLU A 169 10.33 14.21 -10.08
C GLU A 169 8.97 14.06 -9.41
N GLU A 170 8.47 15.18 -8.90
CA GLU A 170 7.15 15.24 -8.28
C GLU A 170 6.06 15.28 -9.35
N TYR A 171 4.99 14.52 -9.15
CA TYR A 171 3.80 14.60 -10.01
C TYR A 171 3.00 15.87 -9.77
N LEU A 172 2.29 16.31 -10.82
CA LEU A 172 1.43 17.50 -10.77
C LEU A 172 0.34 17.43 -9.67
N PHE A 173 -0.14 16.23 -9.38
CA PHE A 173 -1.11 15.95 -8.33
C PHE A 173 -0.55 14.93 -7.36
N TYR A 174 -1.00 15.00 -6.11
CA TYR A 174 -0.65 14.01 -5.10
C TYR A 174 -1.07 12.61 -5.54
N SER A 175 -0.12 11.69 -5.51
CA SER A 175 -0.37 10.27 -5.70
C SER A 175 0.70 9.48 -4.97
N ILE A 176 0.28 8.40 -4.31
CA ILE A 176 1.24 7.51 -3.67
C ILE A 176 2.10 6.74 -4.69
N ASN A 177 1.76 6.79 -5.99
CA ASN A 177 2.58 6.27 -7.08
C ASN A 177 3.89 7.05 -7.27
N TYR A 178 4.13 8.13 -6.51
CA TYR A 178 5.44 8.74 -6.41
C TYR A 178 6.44 7.70 -5.83
N PRO A 179 7.44 7.23 -6.61
CA PRO A 179 8.14 5.99 -6.27
C PRO A 179 9.23 6.16 -5.21
N LEU A 180 9.85 7.35 -5.10
CA LEU A 180 10.95 7.60 -4.18
C LEU A 180 10.59 7.25 -2.71
N PRO A 181 9.48 7.73 -2.13
CA PRO A 181 9.11 7.36 -0.76
C PRO A 181 8.91 5.84 -0.56
N GLN A 182 8.36 5.14 -1.56
CA GLN A 182 8.20 3.68 -1.50
C GLN A 182 9.54 2.98 -1.49
N LEU A 183 10.47 3.39 -2.36
CA LEU A 183 11.82 2.83 -2.43
C LEU A 183 12.53 2.95 -1.08
N LEU A 184 12.49 4.14 -0.47
CA LEU A 184 13.13 4.41 0.82
C LEU A 184 12.56 3.53 1.94
N TYR A 185 11.23 3.39 1.97
CA TYR A 185 10.57 2.49 2.92
C TYR A 185 10.98 1.03 2.69
N VAL A 186 10.94 0.55 1.45
CA VAL A 186 11.31 -0.85 1.16
C VAL A 186 12.80 -1.11 1.46
N PHE A 187 13.69 -0.15 1.18
CA PHE A 187 15.10 -0.25 1.56
C PHE A 187 15.30 -0.31 3.08
N SER A 188 14.51 0.43 3.87
CA SER A 188 14.49 0.27 5.34
C SER A 188 14.14 -1.16 5.75
N GLU A 189 13.09 -1.72 5.13
CA GLU A 189 12.62 -3.06 5.45
C GLU A 189 13.66 -4.12 5.05
N ILE A 190 14.29 -3.99 3.88
CA ILE A 190 15.39 -4.89 3.48
C ILE A 190 16.60 -4.75 4.40
N TYR A 191 16.99 -3.52 4.76
CA TYR A 191 18.12 -3.30 5.67
C TYR A 191 17.91 -3.99 7.02
N SER A 192 16.66 -4.05 7.49
CA SER A 192 16.29 -4.73 8.74
C SER A 192 16.44 -6.25 8.71
N LEU A 193 16.63 -6.85 7.53
CA LEU A 193 16.89 -8.28 7.36
C LEU A 193 18.36 -8.66 7.62
N GLU A 194 19.24 -7.66 7.84
CA GLU A 194 20.65 -7.85 8.18
C GLU A 194 21.46 -8.65 7.14
N PHE A 195 21.06 -8.61 5.86
CA PHE A 195 21.80 -9.18 4.74
C PHE A 195 21.90 -8.16 3.61
N TYR A 196 22.99 -8.23 2.82
CA TYR A 196 23.24 -7.30 1.71
C TYR A 196 23.36 -5.82 2.11
N ASN A 197 23.34 -5.50 3.41
CA ASN A 197 23.38 -4.12 3.94
C ASN A 197 24.55 -3.29 3.41
N TYR A 198 25.75 -3.87 3.25
CA TYR A 198 26.90 -3.14 2.71
C TYR A 198 26.62 -2.59 1.30
N ARG A 199 26.12 -3.43 0.39
CA ARG A 199 25.84 -3.01 -0.98
C ARG A 199 24.61 -2.11 -1.05
N LEU A 200 23.59 -2.38 -0.24
CA LEU A 200 22.42 -1.50 -0.12
C LEU A 200 22.82 -0.08 0.32
N ILE A 201 23.71 0.04 1.32
CA ILE A 201 24.25 1.34 1.74
C ILE A 201 25.04 2.02 0.62
N LYS A 202 25.85 1.28 -0.14
CA LYS A 202 26.58 1.87 -1.29
C LYS A 202 25.62 2.44 -2.33
N ILE A 203 24.53 1.74 -2.63
CA ILE A 203 23.47 2.25 -3.52
C ILE A 203 22.85 3.53 -2.94
N ILE A 204 22.53 3.54 -1.64
CA ILE A 204 21.96 4.72 -0.98
C ILE A 204 22.93 5.92 -1.02
N GLU A 205 24.22 5.69 -0.75
CA GLU A 205 25.27 6.72 -0.81
C GLU A 205 25.42 7.30 -2.23
N GLU A 206 25.36 6.46 -3.26
CA GLU A 206 25.42 6.89 -4.66
C GLU A 206 24.20 7.75 -5.05
N LEU A 207 23.02 7.44 -4.50
CA LEU A 207 21.79 8.20 -4.73
C LEU A 207 21.61 9.39 -3.77
N GLU A 208 22.41 9.49 -2.70
CA GLU A 208 22.19 10.40 -1.56
C GLU A 208 22.05 11.85 -2.01
N HIS A 209 22.94 12.34 -2.86
CA HIS A 209 22.90 13.73 -3.31
C HIS A 209 21.59 14.07 -4.02
N LYS A 210 21.07 13.15 -4.84
CA LYS A 210 19.81 13.38 -5.55
C LYS A 210 18.63 13.28 -4.57
N ILE A 211 18.60 12.26 -3.71
CA ILE A 211 17.55 12.08 -2.69
C ILE A 211 17.45 13.33 -1.79
N LEU A 212 18.57 13.81 -1.25
CA LEU A 212 18.59 14.95 -0.34
C LEU A 212 18.35 16.29 -1.04
N SER A 213 18.43 16.34 -2.38
CA SER A 213 18.04 17.53 -3.17
C SER A 213 16.54 17.62 -3.43
N VAL A 214 15.78 16.54 -3.22
CA VAL A 214 14.34 16.52 -3.46
C VAL A 214 13.63 17.34 -2.38
N LEU A 215 12.86 18.32 -2.84
CA LEU A 215 11.95 19.10 -2.01
C LEU A 215 10.61 19.26 -2.77
N PRO A 216 9.61 18.42 -2.49
CA PRO A 216 8.32 18.50 -3.17
C PRO A 216 7.62 19.84 -2.89
N LEU A 217 6.84 20.30 -3.86
CA LEU A 217 5.99 21.49 -3.75
C LEU A 217 4.75 21.19 -2.91
N LEU A 218 4.06 20.08 -3.18
CA LEU A 218 2.84 19.69 -2.47
C LEU A 218 3.18 19.24 -1.04
N ASN A 219 2.44 19.74 -0.07
CA ASN A 219 2.57 19.34 1.34
C ASN A 219 2.24 17.86 1.54
N SER A 220 1.30 17.32 0.77
CA SER A 220 0.99 15.89 0.73
C SER A 220 2.18 15.05 0.27
N ASN A 221 2.90 15.47 -0.78
CA ASN A 221 4.13 14.79 -1.21
C ASN A 221 5.29 14.99 -0.24
N LYS A 222 5.40 16.16 0.43
CA LYS A 222 6.37 16.36 1.52
C LYS A 222 6.12 15.40 2.68
N LEU A 223 4.87 15.22 3.09
CA LEU A 223 4.49 14.28 4.14
C LEU A 223 4.81 12.83 3.74
N TYR A 224 4.50 12.47 2.50
CA TYR A 224 4.82 11.13 1.99
C TYR A 224 6.33 10.90 1.89
N LEU A 225 7.10 11.88 1.42
CA LEU A 225 8.56 11.81 1.41
C LEU A 225 9.15 11.74 2.81
N LEU A 226 8.61 12.50 3.77
CA LEU A 226 9.00 12.40 5.17
C LEU A 226 8.81 10.97 5.71
N TRP A 227 7.70 10.30 5.37
CA TRP A 227 7.45 8.91 5.75
C TRP A 227 8.53 7.96 5.22
N GLY A 228 8.92 8.09 3.95
CA GLY A 228 9.99 7.27 3.35
C GLY A 228 11.36 7.54 3.98
N LEU A 229 11.72 8.82 4.11
CA LEU A 229 13.00 9.26 4.69
C LEU A 229 13.13 8.83 6.16
N ASP A 230 12.11 9.06 6.98
CA ASP A 230 12.10 8.67 8.40
C ASP A 230 12.29 7.16 8.55
N SER A 231 11.58 6.37 7.73
CA SER A 231 11.68 4.91 7.77
C SER A 231 13.12 4.44 7.58
N LEU A 232 13.82 4.95 6.57
CA LEU A 232 15.22 4.60 6.31
C LEU A 232 16.17 5.18 7.36
N GLN A 233 15.97 6.43 7.77
CA GLN A 233 16.81 7.10 8.75
C GLN A 233 16.84 6.39 10.10
N ARG A 234 15.69 5.83 10.55
CA ARG A 234 15.62 5.01 11.77
C ARG A 234 16.55 3.79 11.73
N ARG A 235 17.00 3.37 10.54
CA ARG A 235 17.93 2.25 10.35
C ARG A 235 19.38 2.70 10.17
N ILE A 236 19.61 3.68 9.29
CA ILE A 236 20.98 4.06 8.87
C ILE A 236 21.63 5.13 9.75
N GLN A 237 20.84 5.91 10.50
CA GLN A 237 21.31 6.93 11.45
C GLN A 237 22.34 7.92 10.85
N ASN A 238 22.07 8.42 9.64
CA ASN A 238 22.97 9.35 8.94
C ASN A 238 22.64 10.81 9.31
N LYS A 239 23.67 11.60 9.67
CA LYS A 239 23.51 13.01 10.11
C LYS A 239 23.02 13.95 9.00
N ASN A 240 23.37 13.71 7.74
CA ASN A 240 22.91 14.54 6.62
C ASN A 240 21.42 14.34 6.37
N TRP A 241 20.97 13.09 6.46
CA TRP A 241 19.56 12.71 6.33
C TRP A 241 18.71 13.31 7.46
N GLU A 242 19.20 13.28 8.70
CA GLU A 242 18.54 13.91 9.83
C GLU A 242 18.29 15.42 9.61
N LYS A 243 19.28 16.13 9.05
CA LYS A 243 19.12 17.55 8.70
C LYS A 243 18.04 17.75 7.64
N GLN A 244 18.05 16.94 6.58
CA GLN A 244 17.06 17.06 5.50
C GLN A 244 15.65 16.71 5.97
N ILE A 245 15.50 15.67 6.79
CA ILE A 245 14.23 15.30 7.43
C ILE A 245 13.67 16.47 8.22
N LYS A 246 14.51 17.16 9.01
CA LYS A 246 14.09 18.36 9.74
C LYS A 246 13.60 19.47 8.80
N VAL A 247 14.34 19.74 7.73
CA VAL A 247 13.97 20.75 6.72
C VAL A 247 12.62 20.43 6.08
N ILE A 248 12.39 19.18 5.66
CA ILE A 248 11.13 18.76 5.04
C ILE A 248 10.00 18.86 6.06
N LYS A 249 10.19 18.32 7.28
CA LYS A 249 9.19 18.35 8.34
C LYS A 249 8.76 19.77 8.71
N ASP A 250 9.70 20.71 8.79
CA ASP A 250 9.40 22.11 9.13
C ASP A 250 8.65 22.84 8.00
N GLN A 251 8.62 22.29 6.78
CA GLN A 251 7.90 22.83 5.63
C GLN A 251 6.55 22.17 5.35
N ILE A 252 6.14 21.19 6.15
CA ILE A 252 4.83 20.55 6.02
C ILE A 252 3.77 21.41 6.70
N ASN A 253 2.81 21.89 5.91
CA ASN A 253 1.57 22.48 6.40
C ASN A 253 0.41 21.52 6.11
N LEU A 254 -0.11 20.87 7.16
CA LEU A 254 -1.22 19.94 7.01
C LEU A 254 -2.53 20.64 6.62
N ASP A 255 -2.78 21.88 7.08
CA ASP A 255 -3.99 22.61 6.66
C ASP A 255 -4.02 22.84 5.15
N MET A 256 -2.87 23.17 4.54
CA MET A 256 -2.76 23.28 3.07
C MET A 256 -3.13 21.98 2.35
N ILE A 257 -2.80 20.81 2.92
CA ILE A 257 -3.20 19.52 2.35
C ILE A 257 -4.72 19.43 2.26
N PHE A 258 -5.43 19.80 3.33
CA PHE A 258 -6.87 19.61 3.42
C PHE A 258 -7.70 20.71 2.74
N ASP A 259 -7.19 21.93 2.76
CA ASP A 259 -7.92 23.13 2.36
C ASP A 259 -7.62 23.52 0.90
N ASN A 260 -6.45 23.13 0.37
CA ASN A 260 -6.00 23.51 -0.97
C ASN A 260 -5.67 22.34 -1.90
N GLU A 261 -4.97 21.31 -1.42
CA GLU A 261 -4.46 20.23 -2.27
C GLU A 261 -5.52 19.15 -2.52
N LEU A 262 -6.05 18.55 -1.46
CA LEU A 262 -6.99 17.43 -1.52
C LEU A 262 -8.42 17.94 -1.38
N LYS A 263 -9.14 18.03 -2.49
CA LYS A 263 -10.52 18.53 -2.54
C LYS A 263 -11.52 17.48 -2.03
N ASP A 264 -12.81 17.83 -2.06
CA ASP A 264 -13.92 17.00 -1.58
C ASP A 264 -13.92 15.54 -2.09
N LYS A 265 -13.53 15.32 -3.35
CA LYS A 265 -13.52 13.98 -3.96
C LYS A 265 -12.22 13.20 -3.77
N ASN A 266 -11.17 13.82 -3.25
CA ASN A 266 -9.87 13.19 -3.00
C ASN A 266 -9.92 12.39 -1.69
N ILE A 267 -10.81 11.39 -1.63
CA ILE A 267 -10.95 10.51 -0.46
C ILE A 267 -10.22 9.19 -0.63
N PHE A 268 -9.96 8.71 -1.85
CA PHE A 268 -9.37 7.39 -2.12
C PHE A 268 -7.95 7.23 -1.54
N PHE A 269 -7.47 5.99 -1.42
CA PHE A 269 -6.16 5.71 -0.84
C PHE A 269 -5.02 6.20 -1.74
N ASN A 270 -5.12 5.97 -3.05
CA ASN A 270 -4.07 6.30 -4.02
C ASN A 270 -3.77 7.80 -4.18
N GLU A 271 -4.78 8.66 -4.04
CA GLU A 271 -4.69 10.09 -4.39
C GLU A 271 -5.47 11.00 -3.42
N GLY A 272 -5.69 10.55 -2.19
CA GLY A 272 -6.60 11.22 -1.27
C GLY A 272 -6.25 11.10 0.21
N VAL A 273 -7.15 11.63 1.04
CA VAL A 273 -6.93 11.76 2.49
C VAL A 273 -6.86 10.42 3.23
N THR A 274 -7.28 9.32 2.60
CA THR A 274 -7.15 7.98 3.19
C THR A 274 -5.68 7.58 3.36
N SER A 275 -4.78 7.82 2.40
CA SER A 275 -3.34 7.55 2.61
C SER A 275 -2.69 8.55 3.56
N ILE A 276 -3.13 9.81 3.55
CA ILE A 276 -2.68 10.84 4.51
C ILE A 276 -2.95 10.40 5.95
N TYR A 277 -4.10 9.78 6.24
CA TYR A 277 -4.39 9.19 7.54
C TYR A 277 -3.30 8.20 7.97
N PHE A 278 -2.91 7.27 7.10
CA PHE A 278 -1.87 6.29 7.44
C PHE A 278 -0.50 6.95 7.64
N PHE A 279 -0.12 7.91 6.79
CA PHE A 279 1.18 8.59 6.93
C PHE A 279 1.30 9.40 8.22
N ILE A 280 0.27 10.17 8.59
CA ILE A 280 0.26 10.94 9.85
C ILE A 280 0.39 10.01 11.06
N ASN A 281 -0.34 8.89 11.07
CA ASN A 281 -0.31 7.95 12.19
C ASN A 281 1.00 7.14 12.24
N SER A 282 1.62 6.85 11.11
CA SER A 282 2.98 6.27 11.05
C SER A 282 4.05 7.26 11.52
N LEU A 283 3.85 8.56 11.28
CA LEU A 283 4.75 9.65 11.68
C LEU A 283 4.36 10.29 13.02
N LYS A 284 3.61 9.58 13.88
CA LYS A 284 3.09 10.11 15.15
C LYS A 284 4.15 10.74 16.05
N ASP A 285 5.41 10.28 15.97
CA ASP A 285 6.52 10.81 16.77
C ASP A 285 6.88 12.27 16.42
N TYR A 286 6.45 12.77 15.25
CA TYR A 286 6.68 14.15 14.80
C TYR A 286 5.57 15.14 15.20
N PHE A 287 4.47 14.65 15.75
CA PHE A 287 3.27 15.43 16.01
C PHE A 287 2.80 15.24 17.46
N SER A 288 2.34 16.30 18.12
CA SER A 288 1.74 16.16 19.44
C SER A 288 0.43 15.37 19.37
N PRO A 289 0.06 14.60 20.41
CA PRO A 289 -1.19 13.83 20.45
C PRO A 289 -2.45 14.66 20.12
N GLU A 290 -2.52 15.90 20.60
CA GLU A 290 -3.62 16.83 20.33
C GLU A 290 -3.72 17.19 18.85
N TYR A 291 -2.56 17.40 18.22
CA TYR A 291 -2.45 17.70 16.79
C TYR A 291 -2.89 16.49 15.94
N LEU A 292 -2.44 15.29 16.30
CA LEU A 292 -2.88 14.05 15.65
C LEU A 292 -4.40 13.85 15.76
N TYR A 293 -4.98 14.08 16.94
CA TYR A 293 -6.41 13.98 17.16
C TYR A 293 -7.20 14.94 16.26
N VAL A 294 -6.79 16.21 16.18
CA VAL A 294 -7.44 17.22 15.33
C VAL A 294 -7.44 16.80 13.86
N TYR A 295 -6.28 16.38 13.33
CA TYR A 295 -6.18 16.04 11.91
C TYR A 295 -6.82 14.70 11.56
N ASN A 296 -6.72 13.69 12.43
CA ASN A 296 -7.47 12.45 12.25
C ASN A 296 -8.98 12.74 12.20
N THR A 297 -9.49 13.60 13.08
CA THR A 297 -10.90 14.03 13.07
C THR A 297 -11.25 14.79 11.78
N LYS A 298 -10.39 15.70 11.31
CA LYS A 298 -10.58 16.45 10.05
C LYS A 298 -10.64 15.50 8.84
N ILE A 299 -9.77 14.47 8.81
CA ILE A 299 -9.76 13.45 7.76
C ILE A 299 -11.05 12.64 7.77
N LEU A 300 -11.43 12.08 8.93
CA LEU A 300 -12.63 11.26 9.04
C LEU A 300 -13.88 12.04 8.61
N LYS A 301 -14.02 13.27 9.09
CA LYS A 301 -15.13 14.15 8.68
C LYS A 301 -15.14 14.41 7.18
N LYS A 302 -13.98 14.65 6.57
CA LYS A 302 -13.87 14.88 5.11
C LYS A 302 -14.23 13.63 4.32
N ILE A 303 -13.84 12.44 4.80
CA ILE A 303 -14.26 11.18 4.21
C ILE A 303 -15.78 11.07 4.33
N GLU A 304 -16.36 11.14 5.54
CA GLU A 304 -17.80 11.01 5.78
C GLU A 304 -18.66 11.99 4.97
N SER A 305 -18.22 13.24 4.84
CA SER A 305 -19.00 14.30 4.18
C SER A 305 -18.79 14.37 2.67
N SER A 306 -17.93 13.53 2.09
CA SER A 306 -17.57 13.62 0.68
C SER A 306 -18.77 13.44 -0.25
N THR A 307 -18.85 14.26 -1.30
CA THR A 307 -19.92 14.12 -2.30
C THR A 307 -19.83 12.83 -3.12
N VAL A 308 -18.67 12.15 -3.10
CA VAL A 308 -18.48 10.84 -3.78
C VAL A 308 -19.50 9.82 -3.30
N TRP A 309 -19.84 9.81 -2.02
CA TRP A 309 -20.84 8.89 -1.46
C TRP A 309 -22.24 9.10 -2.04
N THR A 310 -22.56 10.32 -2.46
CA THR A 310 -23.87 10.61 -3.08
C THR A 310 -24.01 9.98 -4.47
N LEU A 311 -22.90 9.60 -5.10
CA LEU A 311 -22.89 8.90 -6.38
C LEU A 311 -23.34 7.44 -6.24
N VAL A 312 -23.15 6.81 -5.08
CA VAL A 312 -23.52 5.40 -4.86
C VAL A 312 -25.00 5.13 -5.19
N PRO A 313 -25.98 5.87 -4.62
CA PRO A 313 -27.38 5.68 -4.99
C PRO A 313 -27.79 6.36 -6.32
N LYS A 314 -27.06 7.38 -6.79
CA LYS A 314 -27.45 8.19 -7.97
C LYS A 314 -26.94 7.62 -9.29
N GLU A 315 -25.71 7.12 -9.29
CA GLU A 315 -25.00 6.64 -10.48
C GLU A 315 -24.32 5.29 -10.19
N PRO A 316 -25.10 4.25 -9.83
CA PRO A 316 -24.54 2.96 -9.38
C PRO A 316 -23.67 2.27 -10.43
N GLN A 317 -23.94 2.48 -11.72
CA GLN A 317 -23.13 1.90 -12.80
C GLN A 317 -21.74 2.55 -12.88
N TYR A 318 -21.63 3.85 -12.62
CA TYR A 318 -20.35 4.57 -12.60
C TYR A 318 -19.52 4.14 -11.39
N VAL A 319 -20.16 4.00 -10.23
CA VAL A 319 -19.50 3.63 -8.97
C VAL A 319 -18.89 2.23 -9.01
N ASN A 320 -19.39 1.33 -9.84
CA ASN A 320 -18.84 -0.03 -9.96
C ASN A 320 -17.35 -0.05 -10.38
N SER A 321 -16.88 0.96 -11.09
CA SER A 321 -15.44 1.10 -11.42
C SER A 321 -14.58 1.57 -10.25
N TYR A 322 -15.18 1.98 -9.13
CA TYR A 322 -14.53 2.60 -7.96
C TYR A 322 -14.88 1.86 -6.66
N LEU A 323 -14.99 0.54 -6.70
CA LEU A 323 -15.27 -0.29 -5.51
C LEU A 323 -14.00 -0.82 -4.83
N GLY A 324 -12.83 -0.69 -5.47
CA GLY A 324 -11.56 -1.20 -4.99
C GLY A 324 -11.07 -0.66 -3.63
N LEU A 325 -10.00 -1.27 -3.11
CA LEU A 325 -9.35 -0.85 -1.87
C LEU A 325 -8.45 0.38 -2.07
N TYR A 326 -7.82 0.48 -3.24
CA TYR A 326 -6.78 1.46 -3.55
C TYR A 326 -7.36 2.73 -4.19
N GLY A 327 -7.97 2.59 -5.37
CA GLY A 327 -8.61 3.67 -6.11
C GLY A 327 -10.13 3.75 -5.92
N GLY A 328 -10.67 3.07 -4.91
CA GLY A 328 -12.12 2.93 -4.72
C GLY A 328 -12.58 3.11 -3.29
N LEU A 329 -13.90 2.97 -3.11
CA LEU A 329 -14.63 3.27 -1.88
C LEU A 329 -14.34 2.29 -0.73
N CYS A 330 -13.81 1.08 -0.98
CA CYS A 330 -13.43 0.18 0.12
C CYS A 330 -12.32 0.77 0.99
N GLY A 331 -11.36 1.51 0.42
CA GLY A 331 -10.28 2.14 1.18
C GLY A 331 -10.78 3.18 2.20
N PRO A 332 -11.52 4.22 1.77
CA PRO A 332 -12.11 5.20 2.67
C PRO A 332 -13.11 4.57 3.67
N ALA A 333 -13.95 3.63 3.22
CA ALA A 333 -14.88 2.92 4.11
C ALA A 333 -14.14 2.14 5.21
N LEU A 334 -13.02 1.50 4.87
CA LEU A 334 -12.19 0.78 5.84
C LEU A 334 -11.69 1.69 6.96
N VAL A 335 -11.22 2.91 6.62
CA VAL A 335 -10.73 3.87 7.60
C VAL A 335 -11.84 4.33 8.55
N LEU A 336 -13.06 4.57 8.03
CA LEU A 336 -14.21 4.87 8.89
C LEU A 336 -14.50 3.71 9.85
N ASN A 337 -14.52 2.48 9.36
CA ASN A 337 -14.85 1.29 10.17
C ASN A 337 -13.82 1.03 11.27
N LEU A 338 -12.53 1.21 10.98
CA LEU A 338 -11.45 1.01 11.95
C LEU A 338 -11.44 2.05 13.07
N THR A 339 -11.98 3.24 12.85
CA THR A 339 -11.93 4.35 13.82
C THR A 339 -13.18 4.42 14.69
N HIS A 340 -14.35 4.08 14.16
CA HIS A 340 -15.60 4.03 14.93
C HIS A 340 -15.63 2.98 16.04
N ASN A 341 -14.77 1.96 15.98
CA ASN A 341 -14.66 0.90 17.00
C ASN A 341 -13.52 1.11 18.01
N ASN A 342 -12.70 2.16 17.82
CA ASN A 342 -11.64 2.56 18.75
C ASN A 342 -11.98 3.84 19.54
N MET A 343 -13.19 4.39 19.34
CA MET A 343 -13.84 5.41 20.17
C MET A 343 -15.02 4.76 20.89
#